data_AF-A0A3B0PSF5-F1
#
_entry.id   AF-A0A3B0PSF5-F1
#
_cell.length_a   1.000
_cell.length_b   1.000
_cell.length_c   1.000
_cell.angle_alpha   90.00
_cell.angle_beta   90.00
_cell.angle_gamma   90.00
#
_symmetry.space_group_name_H-M   'P 1'
#
loop_
_entity.id
_entity.type
_entity.pdbx_description
1 polymer ?
#
loop_
_entity_poly.entity_id
_entity_poly.type
_entity_poly.pdbx_seq_one_letter_code
_entity_poly.pdbx_strand_id
1 'polypeptide(L)'
;MSTGQRQKINIARHFYRNNNVLICDEAFSNIDSDSVKKIFNNIALNDNILFINITHHLNDLNYYDEIINLSERKNYAKNSKEN
;
A
#
# COMPACT_ATOMS: atom_id res chain seq x y z
N MET A 1 16.57 -2.04 -16.10
CA MET A 1 15.42 -1.34 -15.50
C MET A 1 15.73 -1.13 -14.03
N SER A 2 15.53 0.08 -13.49
CA SER A 2 15.73 0.31 -12.06
C SER A 2 14.65 -0.40 -11.23
N THR A 3 14.92 -0.63 -9.95
CA THR A 3 13.94 -1.22 -9.01
C THR A 3 12.64 -0.41 -9.00
N GLY A 4 12.72 0.92 -8.94
CA GLY A 4 11.57 1.82 -9.03
C GLY A 4 10.80 1.69 -10.35
N GLN A 5 11.48 1.54 -11.49
CA GLN A 5 10.80 1.29 -12.77
C GLN A 5 10.04 -0.04 -12.77
N ARG A 6 10.64 -1.10 -12.21
CA ARG A 6 9.99 -2.41 -12.10
C ARG A 6 8.78 -2.37 -11.15
N GLN A 7 8.87 -1.64 -10.05
CA GLN A 7 7.76 -1.42 -9.12
C GLN A 7 6.61 -0.67 -9.79
N LYS A 8 6.88 0.42 -10.52
CA LYS A 8 5.86 1.17 -11.29
C LYS A 8 5.10 0.27 -12.26
N ILE A 9 5.81 -0.59 -12.99
CA ILE A 9 5.18 -1.54 -13.93
C ILE A 9 4.32 -2.57 -13.20
N ASN A 10 4.78 -3.11 -12.08
CA ASN A 10 4.00 -4.08 -11.32
C ASN A 10 2.71 -3.47 -10.76
N ILE A 11 2.78 -2.23 -10.26
CA ILE A 11 1.60 -1.48 -9.81
C ILE A 11 0.65 -1.21 -10.97
N ALA A 12 1.15 -0.74 -12.12
CA ALA A 12 0.31 -0.53 -13.30
C ALA A 12 -0.35 -1.84 -13.78
N ARG A 13 0.37 -2.97 -13.76
CA ARG A 13 -0.17 -4.30 -14.09
C ARG A 13 -1.25 -4.77 -13.12
N HIS A 14 -1.17 -4.36 -11.85
CA HIS A 14 -2.21 -4.67 -10.86
C HIS A 14 -3.53 -3.99 -11.24
N PHE A 15 -3.50 -2.68 -11.50
CA PHE A 15 -4.68 -1.92 -11.94
C PHE A 15 -5.24 -2.42 -13.27
N TYR A 16 -4.37 -2.74 -14.23
CA TYR A 16 -4.79 -3.26 -15.53
C TYR A 16 -5.57 -4.59 -15.43
N ARG A 17 -5.32 -5.37 -14.38
CA ARG A 17 -5.99 -6.66 -14.14
C ARG A 17 -7.27 -6.55 -13.32
N ASN A 18 -7.70 -5.34 -12.94
CA ASN A 18 -8.84 -5.12 -12.05
C ASN A 18 -8.76 -5.96 -10.78
N ASN A 19 -7.55 -6.08 -10.22
CA ASN A 19 -7.39 -6.73 -8.93
C ASN A 19 -7.84 -5.77 -7.82
N ASN A 20 -8.46 -6.32 -6.77
CA ASN A 20 -9.05 -5.52 -5.69
C ASN A 20 -8.18 -5.45 -4.43
N VAL A 21 -7.00 -6.08 -4.42
CA VAL A 21 -6.13 -6.14 -3.22
C VAL A 21 -4.66 -5.89 -3.60
N LEU A 22 -4.15 -4.71 -3.24
CA LEU A 22 -2.76 -4.32 -3.47
C LEU A 22 -1.99 -4.33 -2.14
N ILE A 23 -1.00 -5.22 -2.02
CA ILE A 23 -0.10 -5.28 -0.86
C ILE A 23 1.30 -4.85 -1.33
N CYS A 24 1.86 -3.87 -0.65
CA CYS A 24 3.16 -3.30 -0.92
C CYS A 24 4.08 -3.46 0.30
N ASP A 25 5.30 -3.97 0.08
CA ASP A 25 6.35 -4.06 1.08
C ASP A 25 7.52 -3.20 0.63
N GLU A 26 7.72 -2.07 1.31
CA GLU A 26 8.70 -1.02 0.98
C GLU A 26 8.69 -0.59 -0.51
N ALA A 27 7.53 -0.69 -1.18
CA ALA A 27 7.44 -0.59 -2.63
C ALA A 27 7.64 0.83 -3.18
N PHE A 28 7.56 1.86 -2.33
CA PHE A 28 7.63 3.26 -2.74
C PHE A 28 8.99 3.92 -2.44
N SER A 29 9.84 3.27 -1.66
CA SER A 29 11.17 3.77 -1.26
C SER A 29 12.09 4.13 -2.44
N ASN A 30 11.91 3.44 -3.56
CA ASN A 30 12.72 3.57 -4.77
C ASN A 30 11.98 4.28 -5.92
N ILE A 31 10.82 4.90 -5.65
CA ILE A 31 10.00 5.63 -6.62
C ILE A 31 10.11 7.13 -6.35
N ASP A 32 10.21 7.93 -7.41
CA ASP A 32 10.20 9.39 -7.31
C ASP A 32 8.87 9.93 -6.77
N SER A 33 8.92 11.01 -5.98
CA SER A 33 7.76 11.53 -5.24
C SER A 33 6.58 11.90 -6.16
N ASP A 34 6.85 12.44 -7.35
CA ASP A 34 5.81 12.77 -8.33
C ASP A 34 5.07 11.52 -8.83
N SER A 35 5.80 10.43 -9.06
CA SER A 35 5.19 9.15 -9.40
C SER A 35 4.42 8.54 -8.23
N VAL A 36 4.92 8.64 -7.00
CA VAL A 36 4.22 8.18 -5.79
C VAL A 36 2.86 8.88 -5.64
N LYS A 37 2.83 10.21 -5.75
CA LYS A 37 1.59 11.00 -5.71
C LYS A 37 0.58 10.56 -6.75
N LYS A 38 1.04 10.33 -7.99
CA LYS A 38 0.16 9.82 -9.07
C LYS A 38 -0.41 8.45 -8.73
N ILE A 39 0.40 7.55 -8.16
CA ILE A 39 -0.07 6.23 -7.76
C ILE A 39 -1.14 6.34 -6.67
N PHE A 40 -0.90 7.10 -5.60
CA PHE A 40 -1.89 7.28 -4.54
C PHE A 40 -3.20 7.90 -5.05
N ASN A 41 -3.13 8.91 -5.91
CA ASN A 41 -4.34 9.49 -6.52
C ASN A 41 -5.14 8.45 -7.32
N ASN A 42 -4.48 7.53 -8.03
CA ASN A 42 -5.18 6.47 -8.75
C ASN A 42 -5.78 5.40 -7.81
N ILE A 43 -5.12 5.09 -6.70
CA ILE A 43 -5.67 4.22 -5.65
C ILE A 43 -6.93 4.86 -5.07
N ALA A 44 -6.84 6.14 -4.68
CA ALA A 44 -7.93 6.88 -4.05
C ALA A 44 -9.16 7.09 -4.95
N LEU A 45 -9.00 7.01 -6.27
CA LEU A 45 -10.12 7.07 -7.23
C LEU A 45 -10.86 5.72 -7.37
N ASN A 46 -10.37 4.66 -6.75
CA ASN A 46 -10.92 3.32 -6.89
C ASN A 46 -11.35 2.75 -5.55
N ASP A 47 -12.62 3.00 -5.20
CA ASP A 47 -13.24 2.58 -3.94
C ASP A 47 -13.29 1.06 -3.74
N ASN A 48 -13.02 0.26 -4.79
CA ASN A 48 -13.04 -1.20 -4.73
C ASN A 48 -11.67 -1.83 -4.48
N ILE A 49 -10.62 -1.05 -4.19
CA ILE A 49 -9.28 -1.56 -3.92
C ILE A 49 -8.95 -1.47 -2.42
N LEU A 50 -8.66 -2.62 -1.81
CA LEU A 50 -7.97 -2.71 -0.54
C LEU A 50 -6.47 -2.50 -0.78
N PHE A 51 -5.92 -1.42 -0.24
CA PHE A 51 -4.51 -1.09 -0.34
C PHE A 51 -3.82 -1.17 1.02
N ILE A 52 -2.78 -2.01 1.10
CA ILE A 52 -1.98 -2.22 2.30
C ILE A 52 -0.53 -1.88 1.95
N ASN A 53 0.06 -0.92 2.64
CA ASN A 53 1.48 -0.59 2.50
C ASN A 53 2.24 -0.81 3.81
N ILE A 54 3.29 -1.60 3.74
CA ILE A 54 4.25 -1.83 4.81
C ILE A 54 5.45 -0.95 4.51
N THR A 55 5.74 0.01 5.39
CA THR A 55 6.78 1.00 5.18
C THR A 55 7.38 1.48 6.49
N HIS A 56 8.68 1.79 6.47
CA HIS A 56 9.35 2.55 7.52
C HIS A 56 9.46 4.05 7.16
N HIS A 57 9.02 4.45 5.97
CA HIS A 57 8.97 5.85 5.52
C HIS A 57 7.63 6.49 5.87
N LEU A 58 7.68 7.59 6.63
CA LEU A 58 6.49 8.27 7.18
C LEU A 58 6.09 9.54 6.41
N ASN A 59 6.69 9.80 5.24
CA ASN A 59 6.50 11.06 4.52
C ASN A 59 5.11 11.16 3.84
N ASP A 60 4.43 10.03 3.66
CA ASP A 60 3.19 9.90 2.88
C ASP A 60 1.99 9.45 3.73
N LEU A 61 2.06 9.60 5.07
CA LEU A 61 1.02 9.12 5.98
C LEU A 61 -0.37 9.72 5.71
N ASN A 62 -0.43 10.91 5.13
CA ASN A 62 -1.70 11.61 4.83
C ASN A 62 -2.53 10.94 3.73
N TYR A 63 -1.97 9.98 2.99
CA TYR A 63 -2.69 9.24 1.94
C TYR A 63 -3.42 7.99 2.44
N TYR A 64 -3.28 7.66 3.72
CA TYR A 64 -3.84 6.43 4.29
C TYR A 64 -5.08 6.72 5.12
N ASP A 65 -6.11 5.90 4.95
CA ASP A 65 -7.31 5.95 5.77
C ASP A 65 -7.05 5.48 7.21
N GLU A 66 -6.18 4.47 7.36
CA GLU A 66 -5.78 3.90 8.65
C GLU A 66 -4.26 3.69 8.73
N ILE A 67 -3.69 3.94 9.91
CA ILE A 67 -2.26 3.74 10.20
C ILE A 67 -2.13 2.81 11.41
N ILE A 68 -1.44 1.68 11.22
CA ILE A 68 -1.19 0.69 12.27
C ILE A 68 0.30 0.69 12.61
N ASN A 69 0.64 1.05 13.85
CA ASN A 69 2.00 0.95 14.35
C ASN A 69 2.24 -0.43 14.99
N LEU A 70 3.19 -1.19 14.45
CA LEU A 70 3.57 -2.53 14.91
C LEU A 70 4.68 -2.52 15.99
N SER A 71 5.11 -1.36 16.48
CA SER A 71 6.19 -1.25 17.48
C SER A 71 5.86 -1.88 18.84
N GLU A 72 4.58 -2.03 19.16
CA GLU A 72 4.14 -2.88 20.27
C GLU A 72 3.66 -4.20 19.70
N ARG A 73 4.27 -5.30 20.17
CA ARG A 73 3.79 -6.66 19.92
C ARG A 73 2.45 -6.87 20.64
N LYS A 74 1.39 -6.20 20.19
CA LYS A 74 0.02 -6.46 20.61
C LYS A 74 -0.39 -7.75 19.92
N ASN A 75 -0.68 -8.77 20.72
CA ASN A 75 -1.28 -10.00 20.23
C ASN A 75 -2.64 -9.64 19.61
N TYR A 76 -2.69 -9.41 18.30
CA TYR A 76 -3.94 -9.38 17.53
C TYR A 76 -4.48 -10.81 17.41
N ALA A 77 -4.71 -11.46 18.55
CA ALA A 77 -5.49 -12.69 18.62
C ALA A 77 -6.95 -12.27 18.39
N LYS A 78 -7.43 -12.51 17.16
CA LYS A 78 -8.84 -12.41 16.84
C LYS A 78 -9.54 -13.48 17.69
N ASN A 79 -10.09 -13.10 18.83
CA ASN A 79 -11.06 -13.95 19.53
C ASN A 79 -12.26 -14.10 18.58
N SER A 80 -12.23 -15.14 17.76
CA SER A 80 -13.43 -15.75 17.21
C SER A 80 -14.30 -16.11 18.41
N LYS A 81 -15.31 -15.29 18.70
CA LYS A 81 -16.47 -15.74 19.45
C LYS A 81 -17.15 -16.80 18.59
N GLU A 82 -16.72 -18.04 18.76
CA GLU A 82 -17.61 -19.19 18.64
C GLU A 82 -18.46 -19.21 19.92
N ASN A 83 -19.78 -19.20 19.73
CA ASN A 83 -20.88 -19.47 20.66
C ASN A 83 -20.61 -19.43 22.18
#